data_AF-A0A060SHI0-F1
#
_entry.id   AF-A0A060SHI0-F1
#
_cell.length_a   1.000
_cell.length_b   1.000
_cell.length_c   1.000
_cell.angle_alpha   90.00
_cell.angle_beta   90.00
_cell.angle_gamma   90.00
#
_symmetry.space_group_name_H-M   'P 1'
#
loop_
_entity.id
_entity.type
_entity.pdbx_description
1 polymer ?
#
loop_
_entity_poly.entity_id
_entity_poly.type
_entity_poly.pdbx_seq_one_letter_code
_entity_poly.pdbx_strand_id
1 'polypeptide(L)'
;MLVLNPRRLLDGQQASASFPENTLASFEAAIRDGAEGIESDVHVSADDVVVMFHDPSVDRVTDGTGLIRERLWHGDSGLAQLRTVKEPKQALTTFEETVKLLMRPENQHVKFNVDVKVQNKPARLFALMHKIISAQPEWETALAPRILLGLWHPSFLPHAKAQMPYCRRSYIGSDIAVARKYFWDSCDVFSVKFSTLAMADGVKFRKDCKQAGKRIMAWTVNEPEHMVEAVRWGIDVIITDVTRTWLDLRSALEVDYDKIAAQHSRLFHWTNVEFYTPIQLISRRMDHLYLERYAGPFRKTDATEVSRVVSVTGA
;
A
#
# COMPACT_ATOMS: atom_id res chain seq x y z
N MET A 1 -3.66 -8.33 11.79
CA MET A 1 -4.18 -6.98 11.46
C MET A 1 -4.65 -6.98 10.03
N LEU A 2 -5.88 -6.58 9.73
CA LEU A 2 -6.38 -6.42 8.35
C LEU A 2 -6.08 -5.01 7.83
N VAL A 3 -5.69 -4.91 6.56
CA VAL A 3 -5.70 -3.64 5.84
C VAL A 3 -6.50 -3.81 4.53
N LEU A 4 -7.52 -2.98 4.31
CA LEU A 4 -8.24 -2.99 3.03
C LEU A 4 -7.35 -2.35 1.95
N ASN A 5 -7.21 -3.04 0.82
CA ASN A 5 -6.75 -2.46 -0.43
C ASN A 5 -7.95 -2.32 -1.37
N PRO A 6 -8.29 -1.11 -1.85
CA PRO A 6 -9.45 -0.95 -2.71
C PRO A 6 -9.16 -1.22 -4.20
N ARG A 7 -8.00 -1.75 -4.60
CA ARG A 7 -7.49 -1.73 -6.00
C ARG A 7 -8.10 -2.71 -7.01
N ARG A 8 -9.16 -3.46 -6.68
CA ARG A 8 -9.75 -4.39 -7.66
C ARG A 8 -11.25 -4.56 -7.60
N LEU A 9 -11.86 -4.41 -8.78
CA LEU A 9 -13.19 -4.88 -9.14
C LEU A 9 -13.19 -6.41 -9.14
N LEU A 10 -13.59 -7.01 -8.02
CA LEU A 10 -14.21 -8.33 -8.06
C LEU A 10 -15.71 -8.10 -7.88
N ASP A 11 -16.50 -8.56 -8.85
CA ASP A 11 -17.96 -8.58 -8.73
C ASP A 11 -18.33 -9.40 -7.48
N GLY A 12 -18.89 -8.75 -6.46
CA GLY A 12 -19.20 -9.42 -5.21
C GLY A 12 -19.83 -8.50 -4.16
N GLN A 13 -20.79 -9.06 -3.43
CA GLN A 13 -21.74 -8.43 -2.50
C GLN A 13 -21.11 -7.87 -1.19
N GLN A 14 -19.96 -7.20 -1.24
CA GLN A 14 -19.29 -6.64 -0.05
C GLN A 14 -19.25 -5.12 -0.10
N ALA A 15 -19.59 -4.44 1.01
CA ALA A 15 -19.78 -3.00 1.04
C ALA A 15 -18.56 -2.20 0.53
N SER A 16 -17.33 -2.58 0.89
CA SER A 16 -16.10 -1.95 0.34
C SER A 16 -15.88 -2.28 -1.15
N ALA A 17 -16.10 -3.53 -1.57
CA ALA A 17 -16.09 -3.92 -2.98
C ALA A 17 -17.26 -3.32 -3.79
N SER A 18 -18.31 -2.80 -3.14
CA SER A 18 -19.42 -2.10 -3.79
C SER A 18 -19.09 -0.66 -4.16
N PHE A 19 -18.03 -0.08 -3.58
CA PHE A 19 -17.59 1.28 -3.93
C PHE A 19 -16.44 1.25 -4.95
N PRO A 20 -16.24 2.34 -5.71
CA PRO A 20 -15.07 2.50 -6.57
C PRO A 20 -13.78 2.63 -5.76
N GLU A 21 -12.68 2.16 -6.34
CA GLU A 21 -11.38 2.15 -5.70
C GLU A 21 -10.88 3.55 -5.30
N ASN A 22 -10.11 3.64 -4.20
CA ASN A 22 -9.49 4.88 -3.72
C ASN A 22 -10.47 6.06 -3.53
N THR A 23 -11.70 5.77 -3.08
CA THR A 23 -12.72 6.77 -2.76
C THR A 23 -12.96 6.88 -1.25
N LEU A 24 -13.37 8.06 -0.79
CA LEU A 24 -13.74 8.27 0.61
C LEU A 24 -14.84 7.29 1.06
N ALA A 25 -15.82 7.02 0.19
CA ALA A 25 -16.87 6.03 0.45
C ALA A 25 -16.31 4.61 0.63
N SER A 26 -15.33 4.21 -0.18
CA SER A 26 -14.66 2.90 -0.02
C SER A 26 -13.91 2.80 1.31
N PHE A 27 -13.23 3.88 1.76
CA PHE A 27 -12.54 3.90 3.05
C PHE A 27 -13.51 3.86 4.22
N GLU A 28 -14.58 4.66 4.19
CA GLU A 28 -15.62 4.66 5.23
C GLU A 28 -16.33 3.30 5.33
N ALA A 29 -16.60 2.65 4.19
CA ALA A 29 -17.18 1.30 4.18
C ALA A 29 -16.21 0.29 4.80
N ALA A 30 -14.92 0.35 4.50
CA ALA A 30 -13.89 -0.52 5.09
C ALA A 30 -13.85 -0.43 6.61
N ILE A 31 -13.81 0.80 7.12
CA ILE A 31 -13.75 1.08 8.55
C ILE A 31 -15.02 0.57 9.23
N ARG A 32 -16.19 0.80 8.62
CA ARG A 32 -17.48 0.30 9.11
C ARG A 32 -17.56 -1.23 9.13
N ASP A 33 -16.94 -1.90 8.15
CA ASP A 33 -16.86 -3.35 8.11
C ASP A 33 -15.90 -3.91 9.19
N GLY A 34 -15.07 -3.08 9.81
CA GLY A 34 -14.16 -3.47 10.89
C GLY A 34 -12.69 -3.62 10.45
N ALA A 35 -12.29 -2.99 9.34
CA ALA A 35 -10.89 -2.96 8.93
C ALA A 35 -10.03 -2.20 9.97
N GLU A 36 -8.93 -2.82 10.40
CA GLU A 36 -7.97 -2.22 11.35
C GLU A 36 -7.05 -1.18 10.68
N GLY A 37 -7.06 -1.14 9.36
CA GLY A 37 -6.37 -0.15 8.56
C GLY A 37 -6.89 -0.06 7.14
N ILE A 38 -6.54 1.04 6.48
CA ILE A 38 -6.77 1.27 5.06
C ILE A 38 -5.43 1.39 4.33
N GLU A 39 -5.42 1.01 3.06
CA GLU A 39 -4.31 1.14 2.14
C GLU A 39 -4.75 1.98 0.94
N SER A 40 -3.89 2.90 0.52
CA SER A 40 -4.11 3.70 -0.68
C SER A 40 -2.78 4.18 -1.28
N ASP A 41 -2.82 4.48 -2.57
CA ASP A 41 -1.71 5.04 -3.33
C ASP A 41 -1.74 6.55 -3.41
N VAL A 42 -0.56 7.17 -3.47
CA VAL A 42 -0.43 8.62 -3.67
C VAL A 42 0.19 8.98 -5.01
N HIS A 43 -0.42 9.96 -5.70
CA HIS A 43 0.20 10.75 -6.78
C HIS A 43 0.06 12.24 -6.50
N VAL A 44 0.88 13.07 -7.14
CA VAL A 44 0.80 14.53 -7.04
C VAL A 44 0.35 15.13 -8.38
N SER A 45 -0.67 16.00 -8.35
CA SER A 45 -1.14 16.76 -9.51
C SER A 45 -0.11 17.81 -9.98
N ALA A 46 -0.39 18.50 -11.09
CA ALA A 46 0.45 19.58 -11.59
C ALA A 46 0.48 20.79 -10.62
N ASP A 47 -0.59 21.04 -9.88
CA ASP A 47 -0.80 22.11 -8.90
C ASP A 47 -0.71 21.65 -7.43
N ASP A 48 0.15 20.67 -7.16
CA ASP A 48 0.57 20.27 -5.80
C ASP A 48 -0.50 19.62 -4.91
N VAL A 49 -1.58 19.10 -5.49
CA VAL A 49 -2.57 18.31 -4.74
C VAL A 49 -2.16 16.83 -4.71
N VAL A 50 -2.11 16.25 -3.51
CA VAL A 50 -1.83 14.82 -3.33
C VAL A 50 -3.14 14.04 -3.47
N VAL A 51 -3.24 13.22 -4.51
CA VAL A 51 -4.44 12.48 -4.90
C VAL A 51 -4.30 11.00 -4.52
N MET A 52 -5.37 10.41 -3.97
CA MET A 52 -5.49 8.98 -3.69
C MET A 52 -5.83 8.26 -4.99
N PHE A 53 -4.84 7.61 -5.63
CA PHE A 53 -5.07 6.97 -6.92
C PHE A 53 -3.99 5.93 -7.25
N HIS A 54 -4.39 4.77 -7.78
CA HIS A 54 -3.42 3.70 -8.07
C HIS A 54 -2.55 4.01 -9.28
N ASP A 55 -3.18 4.18 -10.44
CA ASP A 55 -2.47 4.33 -11.71
C ASP A 55 -1.90 5.74 -11.86
N PRO A 56 -0.82 5.92 -12.64
CA PRO A 56 -0.31 7.25 -12.93
C PRO A 56 -1.24 8.08 -13.84
N SER A 57 -2.21 7.44 -14.50
CA SER A 57 -3.24 8.08 -15.32
C SER A 57 -4.64 7.76 -14.79
N VAL A 58 -5.61 8.64 -15.08
CA VAL A 58 -6.99 8.51 -14.58
C VAL A 58 -7.90 7.64 -15.46
N ASP A 59 -7.40 7.23 -16.62
CA ASP A 59 -8.15 6.67 -17.76
C ASP A 59 -8.92 5.39 -17.42
N ARG A 60 -8.37 4.51 -16.59
CA ARG A 60 -8.96 3.17 -16.35
C ARG A 60 -10.26 3.23 -15.57
N VAL A 61 -10.35 4.14 -14.59
CA VAL A 61 -11.41 4.09 -13.56
C VAL A 61 -12.21 5.39 -13.45
N THR A 62 -11.94 6.38 -14.29
CA THR A 62 -12.66 7.66 -14.30
C THR A 62 -13.22 7.99 -15.68
N ASP A 63 -14.11 8.97 -15.73
CA ASP A 63 -14.65 9.54 -16.97
C ASP A 63 -13.70 10.54 -17.66
N GLY A 64 -12.45 10.67 -17.19
CA GLY A 64 -11.41 11.51 -17.77
C GLY A 64 -10.21 10.73 -18.30
N THR A 65 -9.25 11.44 -18.89
CA THR A 65 -8.00 10.86 -19.41
C THR A 65 -6.76 11.67 -19.00
N GLY A 66 -5.58 11.08 -19.14
CA GLY A 66 -4.29 11.73 -18.98
C GLY A 66 -3.58 11.42 -17.66
N LEU A 67 -2.30 11.80 -17.60
CA LEU A 67 -1.43 11.56 -16.45
C LEU A 67 -1.74 12.55 -15.33
N ILE A 68 -1.88 12.06 -14.10
CA ILE A 68 -2.21 12.87 -12.92
C ILE A 68 -1.19 14.01 -12.74
N ARG A 69 0.09 13.69 -12.88
CA ARG A 69 1.20 14.65 -12.72
C ARG A 69 1.21 15.80 -13.75
N GLU A 70 0.44 15.66 -14.84
CA GLU A 70 0.36 16.63 -15.94
C GLU A 70 -0.98 17.38 -15.95
N ARG A 71 -1.88 17.08 -15.00
CA ARG A 71 -3.19 17.72 -14.90
C ARG A 71 -3.32 18.55 -13.62
N LEU A 72 -4.01 19.68 -13.74
CA LEU A 72 -4.41 20.49 -12.58
C LEU A 72 -5.53 19.78 -11.82
N TRP A 73 -5.50 19.86 -10.50
CA TRP A 73 -6.60 19.43 -9.65
C TRP A 73 -7.76 20.42 -9.73
N HIS A 74 -7.45 21.71 -9.66
CA HIS A 74 -8.44 22.79 -9.66
C HIS A 74 -8.85 23.20 -11.08
N GLY A 75 -9.98 23.93 -11.17
CA GLY A 75 -10.55 24.46 -12.41
C GLY A 75 -11.67 23.60 -13.01
N ASP A 76 -12.35 24.13 -14.01
CA ASP A 76 -13.54 23.52 -14.63
C ASP A 76 -13.24 22.22 -15.38
N SER A 77 -11.98 22.01 -15.77
CA SER A 77 -11.47 20.78 -16.37
C SER A 77 -10.46 20.06 -15.47
N GLY A 78 -10.39 20.46 -14.20
CA GLY A 78 -9.48 19.89 -13.21
C GLY A 78 -9.86 18.48 -12.79
N LEU A 79 -8.91 17.76 -12.19
CA LEU A 79 -9.14 16.39 -11.70
C LEU A 79 -10.29 16.31 -10.69
N ALA A 80 -10.57 17.38 -9.92
CA ALA A 80 -11.68 17.44 -8.97
C ALA A 80 -13.07 17.28 -9.62
N GLN A 81 -13.19 17.56 -10.92
CA GLN A 81 -14.45 17.43 -11.65
C GLN A 81 -14.73 16.01 -12.12
N LEU A 82 -13.71 15.15 -12.17
CA LEU A 82 -13.84 13.78 -12.65
C LEU A 82 -14.67 12.94 -11.69
N ARG A 83 -15.31 11.91 -12.24
CA ARG A 83 -16.03 10.89 -11.49
C ARG A 83 -15.54 9.51 -11.85
N THR A 84 -15.60 8.62 -10.88
CA THR A 84 -15.33 7.21 -11.13
C THR A 84 -16.37 6.62 -12.07
N VAL A 85 -15.97 5.68 -12.93
CA VAL A 85 -16.90 5.03 -13.88
C VAL A 85 -17.77 3.95 -13.23
N LYS A 86 -17.27 3.32 -12.16
CA LYS A 86 -18.01 2.32 -11.39
C LYS A 86 -19.10 3.00 -10.57
N GLU A 87 -20.28 2.39 -10.52
CA GLU A 87 -21.36 2.82 -9.66
C GLU A 87 -21.16 2.36 -8.19
N PRO A 88 -21.59 3.15 -7.19
CA PRO A 88 -22.08 4.51 -7.33
C PRO A 88 -20.93 5.48 -7.68
N LYS A 89 -21.08 6.31 -8.73
CA LYS A 89 -20.01 7.23 -9.14
C LYS A 89 -19.58 8.14 -7.99
N GLN A 90 -18.28 8.23 -7.73
CA GLN A 90 -17.68 9.04 -6.66
C GLN A 90 -16.74 10.10 -7.25
N ALA A 91 -16.48 11.15 -6.47
CA ALA A 91 -15.36 12.04 -6.73
C ALA A 91 -14.02 11.36 -6.38
N LEU A 92 -12.94 11.82 -7.01
CA LEU A 92 -11.59 11.41 -6.62
C LEU A 92 -11.29 11.95 -5.21
N THR A 93 -10.54 11.18 -4.43
CA THR A 93 -10.21 11.52 -3.05
C THR A 93 -8.79 12.05 -2.95
N THR A 94 -8.58 13.06 -2.10
CA THR A 94 -7.26 13.61 -1.78
C THR A 94 -6.68 12.99 -0.52
N PHE A 95 -5.36 13.10 -0.37
CA PHE A 95 -4.68 12.72 0.87
C PHE A 95 -5.19 13.55 2.05
N GLU A 96 -5.50 14.83 1.83
CA GLU A 96 -6.03 15.71 2.86
C GLU A 96 -7.40 15.25 3.35
N GLU A 97 -8.31 14.87 2.45
CA GLU A 97 -9.62 14.32 2.83
C GLU A 97 -9.49 13.00 3.58
N THR A 98 -8.52 12.16 3.18
CA THR A 98 -8.25 10.90 3.88
C THR A 98 -7.67 11.14 5.27
N VAL A 99 -6.76 12.11 5.42
CA VAL A 99 -6.26 12.53 6.73
C VAL A 99 -7.40 13.06 7.61
N LYS A 100 -8.30 13.90 7.07
CA LYS A 100 -9.49 14.37 7.81
C LYS A 100 -10.39 13.21 8.25
N LEU A 101 -10.59 12.19 7.40
CA LEU A 101 -11.32 10.98 7.77
C LEU A 101 -10.65 10.25 8.95
N LEU A 102 -9.33 10.07 8.89
CA LEU A 102 -8.57 9.38 9.93
C LEU A 102 -8.50 10.15 11.26
N MET A 103 -8.67 11.47 11.23
CA MET A 103 -8.67 12.32 12.42
C MET A 103 -10.02 12.38 13.13
N ARG A 104 -11.11 11.87 12.52
CA ARG A 104 -12.40 11.76 13.21
C ARG A 104 -12.25 10.89 14.47
N PRO A 105 -12.83 11.26 15.63
CA PRO A 105 -12.66 10.53 16.89
C PRO A 105 -12.92 9.03 16.78
N GLU A 106 -13.98 8.64 16.07
CA GLU A 106 -14.37 7.25 15.83
C GLU A 106 -13.34 6.46 15.01
N ASN A 107 -12.48 7.13 14.23
CA ASN A 107 -11.52 6.52 13.31
C ASN A 107 -10.07 6.55 13.82
N GLN A 108 -9.83 7.03 15.05
CA GLN A 108 -8.46 7.13 15.59
C GLN A 108 -7.79 5.76 15.80
N HIS A 109 -8.55 4.67 15.78
CA HIS A 109 -8.02 3.30 15.85
C HIS A 109 -7.45 2.80 14.50
N VAL A 110 -7.79 3.45 13.38
CA VAL A 110 -7.48 3.00 12.01
C VAL A 110 -6.05 3.37 11.64
N LYS A 111 -5.29 2.41 11.11
CA LYS A 111 -3.94 2.64 10.55
C LYS A 111 -4.01 2.95 9.06
N PHE A 112 -3.02 3.66 8.55
CA PHE A 112 -2.95 4.02 7.12
C PHE A 112 -1.64 3.54 6.51
N ASN A 113 -1.72 2.57 5.59
CA ASN A 113 -0.61 2.19 4.72
C ASN A 113 -0.66 3.03 3.44
N VAL A 114 0.33 3.89 3.23
CA VAL A 114 0.42 4.78 2.09
C VAL A 114 1.43 4.21 1.09
N ASP A 115 0.96 3.73 -0.04
CA ASP A 115 1.80 3.25 -1.12
C ASP A 115 2.34 4.42 -1.94
N VAL A 116 3.64 4.68 -1.79
CA VAL A 116 4.33 5.78 -2.44
C VAL A 116 4.74 5.36 -3.85
N LYS A 117 3.93 5.76 -4.83
CA LYS A 117 4.15 5.42 -6.24
C LYS A 117 5.44 6.02 -6.78
N VAL A 118 6.19 5.21 -7.52
CA VAL A 118 7.55 5.52 -8.02
C VAL A 118 7.61 6.72 -8.97
N GLN A 119 6.48 7.09 -9.58
CA GLN A 119 6.38 8.22 -10.51
C GLN A 119 6.50 9.58 -9.84
N ASN A 120 6.34 9.63 -8.52
CA ASN A 120 6.42 10.88 -7.76
C ASN A 120 7.86 11.37 -7.62
N LYS A 121 8.03 12.69 -7.55
CA LYS A 121 9.28 13.29 -7.07
C LYS A 121 9.29 13.21 -5.54
N PRO A 122 10.19 12.44 -4.90
CA PRO A 122 10.09 12.14 -3.46
C PRO A 122 10.15 13.39 -2.58
N ALA A 123 11.07 14.34 -2.87
CA ALA A 123 11.19 15.58 -2.12
C ALA A 123 9.89 16.41 -2.12
N ARG A 124 9.25 16.53 -3.29
CA ARG A 124 7.99 17.27 -3.49
C ARG A 124 6.85 16.58 -2.75
N LEU A 125 6.67 15.27 -2.99
CA LEU A 125 5.59 14.49 -2.38
C LEU A 125 5.64 14.53 -0.85
N PHE A 126 6.81 14.23 -0.25
CA PHE A 126 6.91 14.17 1.20
C PHE A 126 6.79 15.54 1.86
N ALA A 127 7.22 16.63 1.20
CA ALA A 127 6.97 17.99 1.70
C ALA A 127 5.46 18.30 1.76
N LEU A 128 4.70 17.94 0.71
CA LEU A 128 3.25 18.13 0.66
C LEU A 128 2.53 17.27 1.70
N MET A 129 2.90 15.99 1.81
CA MET A 129 2.33 15.10 2.83
C MET A 129 2.65 15.58 4.25
N HIS A 130 3.89 16.02 4.51
CA HIS A 130 4.28 16.59 5.79
C HIS A 130 3.41 17.78 6.14
N LYS A 131 3.25 18.75 5.22
CA LYS A 131 2.41 19.93 5.40
C LYS A 131 0.96 19.56 5.77
N ILE A 132 0.38 18.55 5.11
CA ILE A 132 -0.99 18.10 5.38
C ILE A 132 -1.11 17.44 6.75
N ILE A 133 -0.15 16.56 7.10
CA ILE A 133 -0.11 15.86 8.39
C ILE A 133 0.09 16.86 9.53
N SER A 134 1.09 17.72 9.42
CA SER A 134 1.49 18.66 10.48
C SER A 134 0.48 19.77 10.73
N ALA A 135 -0.46 19.97 9.80
CA ALA A 135 -1.58 20.90 9.98
C ALA A 135 -2.69 20.33 10.90
N GLN A 136 -2.68 19.03 11.20
CA GLN A 136 -3.69 18.42 12.09
C GLN A 136 -3.35 18.66 13.57
N PRO A 137 -4.35 18.81 14.44
CA PRO A 137 -4.12 18.89 15.88
C PRO A 137 -3.52 17.58 16.39
N GLU A 138 -2.54 17.68 17.30
CA GLU A 138 -1.88 16.54 17.95
C GLU A 138 -1.35 15.50 16.95
N TRP A 139 -0.97 15.92 15.74
CA TRP A 139 -0.60 15.00 14.66
C TRP A 139 0.55 14.05 15.04
N GLU A 140 1.48 14.49 15.87
CA GLU A 140 2.65 13.69 16.31
C GLU A 140 2.24 12.44 17.09
N THR A 141 1.14 12.50 17.84
CA THR A 141 0.65 11.41 18.69
C THR A 141 -0.59 10.74 18.10
N ALA A 142 -1.52 11.54 17.58
CA ALA A 142 -2.82 11.08 17.10
C ALA A 142 -2.80 10.57 15.65
N LEU A 143 -1.83 10.95 14.82
CA LEU A 143 -1.82 10.63 13.38
C LEU A 143 -0.54 9.93 12.92
N ALA A 144 0.61 10.57 13.08
CA ALA A 144 1.91 10.11 12.58
C ALA A 144 2.22 8.64 12.93
N PRO A 145 2.00 8.15 14.18
CA PRO A 145 2.29 6.76 14.53
C PRO A 145 1.44 5.73 13.78
N ARG A 146 0.31 6.16 13.20
CA ARG A 146 -0.62 5.32 12.44
C ARG A 146 -0.30 5.25 10.95
N ILE A 147 0.61 6.10 10.46
CA ILE A 147 0.99 6.15 9.04
C ILE A 147 2.22 5.27 8.79
N LEU A 148 2.10 4.37 7.82
CA LEU A 148 3.16 3.52 7.30
C LEU A 148 3.41 3.89 5.82
N LEU A 149 4.65 4.22 5.47
CA LEU A 149 5.03 4.56 4.10
C LEU A 149 5.53 3.31 3.37
N GLY A 150 4.79 2.82 2.38
CA GLY A 150 5.20 1.77 1.45
C GLY A 150 6.10 2.32 0.35
N LEU A 151 7.38 1.98 0.38
CA LEU A 151 8.38 2.45 -0.57
C LEU A 151 8.80 1.35 -1.56
N TRP A 152 8.58 1.62 -2.86
CA TRP A 152 8.93 0.70 -3.95
C TRP A 152 10.39 0.74 -4.36
N HIS A 153 11.06 1.90 -4.18
CA HIS A 153 12.42 2.12 -4.66
C HIS A 153 13.29 2.83 -3.61
N PRO A 154 14.57 2.42 -3.42
CA PRO A 154 15.42 2.94 -2.35
C PRO A 154 15.72 4.43 -2.47
N SER A 155 15.62 5.04 -3.65
CA SER A 155 15.78 6.50 -3.83
C SER A 155 14.80 7.32 -2.99
N PHE A 156 13.69 6.74 -2.52
CA PHE A 156 12.73 7.41 -1.64
C PHE A 156 13.16 7.41 -0.17
N LEU A 157 14.06 6.50 0.25
CA LEU A 157 14.45 6.35 1.65
C LEU A 157 15.08 7.61 2.26
N PRO A 158 16.03 8.32 1.61
CA PRO A 158 16.65 9.53 2.17
C PRO A 158 15.62 10.62 2.44
N HIS A 159 14.71 10.84 1.49
CA HIS A 159 13.66 11.84 1.60
C HIS A 159 12.63 11.48 2.67
N ALA A 160 12.20 10.21 2.72
CA ALA A 160 11.29 9.74 3.77
C ALA A 160 11.90 9.89 5.17
N LYS A 161 13.20 9.57 5.33
CA LYS A 161 13.91 9.75 6.61
C LYS A 161 14.09 11.21 6.99
N ALA A 162 14.39 12.07 6.03
CA ALA A 162 14.65 13.49 6.28
C ALA A 162 13.35 14.27 6.56
N GLN A 163 12.31 14.07 5.76
CA GLN A 163 11.11 14.90 5.77
C GLN A 163 9.96 14.31 6.60
N MET A 164 9.93 12.99 6.78
CA MET A 164 8.91 12.30 7.58
C MET A 164 9.54 11.27 8.54
N PRO A 165 10.50 11.68 9.39
CA PRO A 165 11.20 10.76 10.30
C PRO A 165 10.26 10.01 11.25
N TYR A 166 9.17 10.68 11.64
CA TYR A 166 8.11 10.20 12.55
C TYR A 166 7.23 9.09 11.96
N CYS A 167 7.12 8.99 10.62
CA CYS A 167 6.35 7.92 10.00
C CYS A 167 7.17 6.63 9.98
N ARG A 168 6.50 5.48 10.11
CA ARG A 168 7.17 4.20 9.89
C ARG A 168 7.29 3.93 8.39
N ARG A 169 8.23 3.09 8.00
CA ARG A 169 8.53 2.78 6.60
C ARG A 169 8.47 1.28 6.35
N SER A 170 7.89 0.88 5.23
CA SER A 170 7.92 -0.48 4.71
C SER A 170 8.57 -0.51 3.34
N TYR A 171 9.23 -1.62 3.03
CA TYR A 171 9.46 -2.01 1.65
C TYR A 171 8.15 -2.51 1.06
N ILE A 172 7.86 -2.15 -0.18
CA ILE A 172 6.80 -2.80 -0.96
C ILE A 172 7.34 -3.31 -2.30
N GLY A 173 7.06 -4.57 -2.63
CA GLY A 173 7.46 -5.15 -3.91
C GLY A 173 7.38 -6.68 -3.99
N SER A 174 7.90 -7.22 -5.09
CA SER A 174 7.93 -8.65 -5.42
C SER A 174 9.34 -9.25 -5.44
N ASP A 175 10.38 -8.46 -5.16
CA ASP A 175 11.77 -8.91 -5.17
C ASP A 175 12.37 -8.98 -3.74
N ILE A 176 12.67 -10.21 -3.29
CA ILE A 176 13.26 -10.47 -1.97
C ILE A 176 14.72 -10.00 -1.89
N ALA A 177 15.48 -10.07 -2.98
CA ALA A 177 16.87 -9.62 -3.02
C ALA A 177 16.94 -8.09 -2.87
N VAL A 178 16.03 -7.36 -3.52
CA VAL A 178 15.88 -5.90 -3.34
C VAL A 178 15.53 -5.57 -1.89
N ALA A 179 14.53 -6.24 -1.32
CA ALA A 179 14.10 -6.05 0.08
C ALA A 179 15.29 -6.18 1.05
N ARG A 180 16.07 -7.25 0.91
CA ARG A 180 17.24 -7.51 1.77
C ARG A 180 18.36 -6.52 1.55
N LYS A 181 18.70 -6.23 0.30
CA LYS A 181 19.89 -5.45 -0.03
C LYS A 181 19.73 -3.97 0.31
N TYR A 182 18.53 -3.41 0.12
CA TYR A 182 18.32 -1.97 0.16
C TYR A 182 17.41 -1.49 1.30
N PHE A 183 16.51 -2.34 1.80
CA PHE A 183 15.49 -1.92 2.78
C PHE A 183 15.66 -2.54 4.16
N TRP A 184 16.44 -3.62 4.29
CA TRP A 184 16.54 -4.39 5.53
C TRP A 184 16.85 -3.54 6.78
N ASP A 185 17.82 -2.64 6.69
CA ASP A 185 18.25 -1.81 7.81
C ASP A 185 17.40 -0.54 7.99
N SER A 186 16.52 -0.23 7.03
CA SER A 186 15.72 1.01 7.03
C SER A 186 14.23 0.77 7.28
N CYS A 187 13.79 -0.48 7.26
CA CYS A 187 12.39 -0.88 7.38
C CYS A 187 12.21 -1.99 8.42
N ASP A 188 11.16 -1.84 9.24
CA ASP A 188 10.71 -2.85 10.20
C ASP A 188 9.56 -3.71 9.65
N VAL A 189 9.03 -3.32 8.49
CA VAL A 189 7.87 -3.94 7.85
C VAL A 189 8.18 -4.20 6.37
N PHE A 190 7.79 -5.36 5.86
CA PHE A 190 7.96 -5.74 4.47
C PHE A 190 6.61 -6.14 3.88
N SER A 191 6.10 -5.32 2.97
CA SER A 191 4.86 -5.55 2.23
C SER A 191 5.18 -6.28 0.92
N VAL A 192 5.00 -7.59 0.89
CA VAL A 192 5.47 -8.43 -0.21
C VAL A 192 4.31 -9.10 -0.92
N LYS A 193 4.42 -9.22 -2.25
CA LYS A 193 3.45 -9.97 -3.05
C LYS A 193 3.29 -11.40 -2.51
N PHE A 194 2.06 -11.87 -2.31
CA PHE A 194 1.77 -13.18 -1.70
C PHE A 194 2.45 -14.34 -2.44
N SER A 195 2.37 -14.36 -3.77
CA SER A 195 3.00 -15.40 -4.58
C SER A 195 4.53 -15.38 -4.50
N THR A 196 5.14 -14.22 -4.28
CA THR A 196 6.58 -14.11 -4.00
C THR A 196 6.93 -14.72 -2.64
N LEU A 197 6.09 -14.54 -1.62
CA LEU A 197 6.31 -15.18 -0.31
C LEU A 197 6.23 -16.71 -0.43
N ALA A 198 5.35 -17.25 -1.27
CA ALA A 198 5.24 -18.71 -1.47
C ALA A 198 6.51 -19.37 -2.02
N MET A 199 7.38 -18.62 -2.70
CA MET A 199 8.62 -19.13 -3.31
C MET A 199 9.67 -19.56 -2.27
N ALA A 200 10.64 -20.38 -2.67
CA ALA A 200 11.70 -20.86 -1.77
C ALA A 200 12.49 -19.73 -1.09
N ASP A 201 12.78 -18.65 -1.80
CA ASP A 201 13.42 -17.46 -1.23
C ASP A 201 12.48 -16.67 -0.31
N GLY A 202 11.19 -16.63 -0.63
CA GLY A 202 10.12 -16.12 0.23
C GLY A 202 9.97 -16.89 1.55
N VAL A 203 10.02 -18.23 1.51
CA VAL A 203 10.02 -19.09 2.70
C VAL A 203 11.19 -18.74 3.62
N LYS A 204 12.40 -18.64 3.06
CA LYS A 204 13.59 -18.22 3.82
C LYS A 204 13.43 -16.79 4.37
N PHE A 205 12.89 -15.88 3.57
CA PHE A 205 12.63 -14.51 3.98
C PHE A 205 11.67 -14.39 5.16
N ARG A 206 10.58 -15.16 5.17
CA ARG A 206 9.66 -15.22 6.33
C ARG A 206 10.37 -15.64 7.61
N LYS A 207 11.20 -16.68 7.53
CA LYS A 207 11.99 -17.15 8.68
C LYS A 207 12.93 -16.08 9.19
N ASP A 208 13.66 -15.43 8.29
CA ASP A 208 14.63 -14.39 8.66
C ASP A 208 13.95 -13.16 9.26
N CYS A 209 12.79 -12.74 8.71
CA CYS A 209 12.01 -11.64 9.29
C CYS A 209 11.56 -11.97 10.72
N LYS A 210 11.00 -13.17 10.94
CA LYS A 210 10.59 -13.62 12.28
C LYS A 210 11.75 -13.61 13.26
N GLN A 211 12.93 -14.10 12.86
CA GLN A 211 14.13 -14.10 13.69
C GLN A 211 14.64 -12.69 14.02
N ALA A 212 14.48 -11.76 13.09
CA ALA A 212 14.91 -10.37 13.25
C ALA A 212 13.84 -9.45 13.86
N GLY A 213 12.69 -9.97 14.28
CA GLY A 213 11.58 -9.16 14.80
C GLY A 213 10.93 -8.23 13.76
N LYS A 214 11.10 -8.53 12.47
CA LYS A 214 10.54 -7.78 11.35
C LYS A 214 9.16 -8.33 10.98
N ARG A 215 8.24 -7.43 10.66
CA ARG A 215 6.86 -7.79 10.29
C ARG A 215 6.67 -7.91 8.80
N ILE A 216 5.74 -8.75 8.38
CA ILE A 216 5.40 -8.98 6.98
C ILE A 216 3.93 -8.64 6.74
N MET A 217 3.69 -7.89 5.67
CA MET A 217 2.36 -7.69 5.09
C MET A 217 2.32 -8.45 3.76
N ALA A 218 1.23 -9.15 3.47
CA ALA A 218 1.04 -9.85 2.20
C ALA A 218 -0.05 -9.19 1.36
N TRP A 219 0.24 -8.92 0.09
CA TRP A 219 -0.71 -8.35 -0.87
C TRP A 219 -0.70 -9.07 -2.23
N THR A 220 -1.75 -8.99 -3.05
CA THR A 220 -3.15 -8.79 -2.62
C THR A 220 -3.74 -10.18 -2.42
N VAL A 221 -4.32 -10.44 -1.24
CA VAL A 221 -4.78 -11.78 -0.83
C VAL A 221 -6.29 -11.79 -0.78
N ASN A 222 -6.93 -12.25 -1.86
CA ASN A 222 -8.39 -12.25 -1.97
C ASN A 222 -9.02 -13.64 -1.81
N GLU A 223 -8.27 -14.69 -2.11
CA GLU A 223 -8.78 -16.06 -2.03
C GLU A 223 -8.72 -16.59 -0.58
N PRO A 224 -9.79 -17.21 -0.06
CA PRO A 224 -9.80 -17.80 1.29
C PRO A 224 -8.65 -18.78 1.52
N GLU A 225 -8.30 -19.60 0.53
CA GLU A 225 -7.16 -20.53 0.62
C GLU A 225 -5.82 -19.80 0.84
N HIS A 226 -5.61 -18.68 0.14
CA HIS A 226 -4.42 -17.85 0.31
C HIS A 226 -4.43 -17.13 1.67
N MET A 227 -5.60 -16.71 2.16
CA MET A 227 -5.76 -16.11 3.49
C MET A 227 -5.38 -17.10 4.60
N VAL A 228 -5.91 -18.33 4.55
CA VAL A 228 -5.54 -19.38 5.51
C VAL A 228 -4.05 -19.70 5.41
N GLU A 229 -3.47 -19.74 4.22
CA GLU A 229 -2.04 -19.96 4.06
C GLU A 229 -1.19 -18.82 4.63
N ALA A 230 -1.62 -17.56 4.48
CA ALA A 230 -0.97 -16.42 5.12
C ALA A 230 -0.98 -16.56 6.66
N VAL A 231 -2.08 -17.04 7.24
CA VAL A 231 -2.17 -17.34 8.69
C VAL A 231 -1.21 -18.46 9.08
N ARG A 232 -1.17 -19.56 8.32
CA ARG A 232 -0.23 -20.67 8.56
C ARG A 232 1.23 -20.21 8.55
N TRP A 233 1.55 -19.23 7.71
CA TRP A 233 2.89 -18.64 7.64
C TRP A 233 3.20 -17.64 8.76
N GLY A 234 2.20 -17.22 9.55
CA GLY A 234 2.34 -16.19 10.57
C GLY A 234 2.54 -14.79 9.97
N ILE A 235 1.88 -14.48 8.86
CA ILE A 235 1.88 -13.13 8.28
C ILE A 235 1.15 -12.16 9.23
N ASP A 236 1.76 -11.01 9.52
CA ASP A 236 1.21 -10.02 10.47
C ASP A 236 -0.01 -9.27 9.92
N VAL A 237 0.03 -8.98 8.61
CA VAL A 237 -0.99 -8.19 7.93
C VAL A 237 -1.40 -8.79 6.60
N ILE A 238 -2.70 -8.96 6.40
CA ILE A 238 -3.27 -9.31 5.10
C ILE A 238 -3.84 -8.05 4.47
N ILE A 239 -3.41 -7.79 3.24
CA ILE A 239 -3.93 -6.72 2.39
C ILE A 239 -4.88 -7.37 1.37
N THR A 240 -6.16 -7.00 1.41
CA THR A 240 -7.22 -7.66 0.63
C THR A 240 -8.23 -6.67 0.08
N ASP A 241 -8.85 -7.02 -1.05
CA ASP A 241 -9.99 -6.30 -1.62
C ASP A 241 -11.33 -6.79 -1.02
N VAL A 242 -11.33 -7.94 -0.32
CA VAL A 242 -12.53 -8.60 0.22
C VAL A 242 -12.51 -8.65 1.76
N THR A 243 -12.68 -7.48 2.37
CA THR A 243 -12.57 -7.29 3.84
C THR A 243 -13.48 -8.22 4.63
N ARG A 244 -14.76 -8.35 4.25
CA ARG A 244 -15.72 -9.15 5.01
C ARG A 244 -15.38 -10.64 4.98
N THR A 245 -14.98 -11.15 3.80
CA THR A 245 -14.50 -12.54 3.67
C THR A 245 -13.37 -12.83 4.64
N TRP A 246 -12.40 -11.92 4.75
CA TRP A 246 -11.31 -12.11 5.71
C TRP A 246 -11.78 -12.04 7.17
N LEU A 247 -12.64 -11.11 7.53
CA LEU A 247 -13.10 -10.96 8.91
C LEU A 247 -13.91 -12.17 9.38
N ASP A 248 -14.79 -12.69 8.52
CA ASP A 248 -15.58 -13.90 8.80
C ASP A 248 -14.65 -15.12 8.93
N LEU A 249 -13.71 -15.28 7.99
CA LEU A 249 -12.74 -16.38 8.01
C LEU A 249 -11.81 -16.32 9.23
N ARG A 250 -11.32 -15.13 9.58
CA ARG A 250 -10.49 -14.91 10.78
C ARG A 250 -11.25 -15.29 12.03
N SER A 251 -12.49 -14.84 12.16
CA SER A 251 -13.35 -15.18 13.31
C SER A 251 -13.55 -16.69 13.42
N ALA A 252 -13.75 -17.39 12.29
CA ALA A 252 -13.85 -18.85 12.28
C ALA A 252 -12.54 -19.55 12.67
N LEU A 253 -11.39 -19.06 12.19
CA LEU A 253 -10.06 -19.57 12.54
C LEU A 253 -9.71 -19.35 14.03
N GLU A 254 -10.18 -18.27 14.64
CA GLU A 254 -10.00 -18.00 16.08
C GLU A 254 -10.81 -18.97 16.95
N VAL A 255 -11.97 -19.43 16.46
CA VAL A 255 -12.82 -20.39 17.17
C VAL A 255 -12.27 -21.82 17.06
N ASP A 256 -11.92 -22.27 15.85
CA ASP A 256 -11.41 -23.62 15.60
C ASP A 256 -10.44 -23.64 14.42
N TYR A 257 -9.17 -23.35 14.72
CA TYR A 257 -8.12 -23.25 13.71
C TYR A 257 -7.95 -24.54 12.91
N ASP A 258 -7.84 -25.69 13.57
CA ASP A 258 -7.52 -26.96 12.91
C ASP A 258 -8.64 -27.37 11.95
N LYS A 259 -9.91 -27.24 12.38
CA LYS A 259 -11.06 -27.56 11.54
C LYS A 259 -11.16 -26.67 10.32
N ILE A 260 -11.06 -25.35 10.50
CA ILE A 260 -11.19 -24.41 9.39
C ILE A 260 -9.98 -24.52 8.46
N ALA A 261 -8.76 -24.60 9.01
CA ALA A 261 -7.56 -24.77 8.20
C ALA A 261 -7.59 -26.07 7.39
N ALA A 262 -8.12 -27.17 7.91
CA ALA A 262 -8.23 -28.44 7.17
C ALA A 262 -9.17 -28.35 5.95
N GLN A 263 -10.11 -27.41 5.92
CA GLN A 263 -11.03 -27.19 4.79
C GLN A 263 -10.36 -26.45 3.62
N HIS A 264 -9.23 -25.78 3.86
CA HIS A 264 -8.54 -24.98 2.85
C HIS A 264 -7.26 -25.66 2.37
N SER A 265 -7.30 -26.09 1.11
CA SER A 265 -6.23 -26.82 0.46
C SER A 265 -4.98 -25.95 0.21
N ARG A 266 -3.83 -26.62 0.00
CA ARG A 266 -2.59 -26.00 -0.51
C ARG A 266 -2.35 -26.31 -1.99
N LEU A 267 -3.34 -26.91 -2.67
CA LEU A 267 -3.20 -27.33 -4.07
C LEU A 267 -2.95 -26.15 -5.01
N PHE A 268 -3.36 -24.93 -4.64
CA PHE A 268 -3.12 -23.70 -5.42
C PHE A 268 -1.63 -23.48 -5.77
N HIS A 269 -0.69 -23.98 -4.95
CA HIS A 269 0.74 -23.95 -5.28
C HIS A 269 1.08 -24.66 -6.60
N TRP A 270 0.27 -25.65 -6.98
CA TRP A 270 0.49 -26.52 -8.13
C TRP A 270 -0.56 -26.35 -9.21
N THR A 271 -1.74 -25.79 -8.90
CA THR A 271 -2.82 -25.60 -9.88
C THR A 271 -2.86 -24.20 -10.47
N ASN A 272 -2.17 -23.24 -9.85
CA ASN A 272 -2.10 -21.86 -10.33
C ASN A 272 -0.67 -21.51 -10.79
N VAL A 273 -0.55 -21.17 -12.08
CA VAL A 273 0.71 -20.81 -12.74
C VAL A 273 1.39 -19.59 -12.12
N GLU A 274 0.66 -18.75 -11.39
CA GLU A 274 1.25 -17.62 -10.65
C GLU A 274 2.33 -18.11 -9.67
N PHE A 275 2.22 -19.32 -9.11
CA PHE A 275 3.19 -19.85 -8.16
C PHE A 275 4.38 -20.55 -8.82
N TYR A 276 4.46 -20.56 -10.15
CA TYR A 276 5.53 -21.24 -10.87
C TYR A 276 6.77 -20.35 -10.97
N THR A 277 7.94 -20.94 -10.67
CA THR A 277 9.21 -20.20 -10.63
C THR A 277 9.50 -19.38 -11.89
N PRO A 278 9.34 -19.90 -13.13
CA PRO A 278 9.61 -19.09 -14.32
C PRO A 278 8.69 -17.86 -14.44
N ILE A 279 7.41 -18.01 -14.09
CA ILE A 279 6.43 -16.91 -14.11
C ILE A 279 6.79 -15.84 -13.08
N GLN A 280 7.17 -16.27 -11.86
CA GLN A 280 7.62 -15.34 -10.82
C GLN A 280 8.90 -14.61 -11.20
N LEU A 281 9.88 -15.30 -11.81
CA LEU A 281 11.13 -14.66 -12.26
C LEU A 281 10.88 -13.62 -13.36
N ILE A 282 9.99 -13.91 -14.31
CA ILE A 282 9.59 -12.95 -15.35
C ILE A 282 8.88 -11.74 -14.73
N SER A 283 7.89 -11.97 -13.86
CA SER A 283 7.17 -10.90 -13.15
C SER A 283 8.13 -10.00 -12.38
N ARG A 284 9.04 -10.58 -11.59
CA ARG A 284 10.06 -9.83 -10.83
C ARG A 284 10.95 -9.01 -11.75
N ARG A 285 11.38 -9.57 -12.89
CA ARG A 285 12.22 -8.84 -13.84
C ARG A 285 11.47 -7.67 -14.49
N MET A 286 10.18 -7.85 -14.82
CA MET A 286 9.35 -6.78 -15.35
C MET A 286 9.14 -5.66 -14.32
N ASP A 287 8.83 -6.02 -13.07
CA ASP A 287 8.68 -5.06 -11.98
C ASP A 287 9.98 -4.27 -11.76
N HIS A 288 11.13 -4.96 -11.73
CA HIS A 288 12.44 -4.34 -11.60
C HIS A 288 12.70 -3.32 -12.71
N LEU A 289 12.50 -3.70 -13.98
CA LEU A 289 12.69 -2.82 -15.13
C LEU A 289 11.74 -1.62 -15.11
N TYR A 290 10.49 -1.83 -14.68
CA TYR A 290 9.51 -0.76 -14.50
C TYR A 290 9.98 0.26 -13.46
N LEU A 291 10.46 -0.21 -12.31
CA LEU A 291 10.96 0.67 -11.24
C LEU A 291 12.20 1.44 -11.69
N GLU A 292 13.14 0.77 -12.40
CA GLU A 292 14.34 1.44 -12.91
C GLU A 292 14.02 2.51 -13.96
N ARG A 293 13.00 2.29 -14.78
CA ARG A 293 12.55 3.28 -15.77
C ARG A 293 12.12 4.60 -15.14
N TYR A 294 11.50 4.56 -13.95
CA TYR A 294 10.99 5.77 -13.30
C TYR A 294 11.94 6.38 -12.27
N ALA A 295 12.64 5.56 -11.49
CA ALA A 295 13.48 6.02 -10.39
C ALA A 295 14.99 5.85 -10.63
N GLY A 296 15.39 5.35 -11.81
CA GLY A 296 16.78 5.04 -12.13
C GLY A 296 17.24 3.71 -11.52
N PRO A 297 18.52 3.34 -11.71
CA PRO A 297 19.04 2.07 -11.23
C PRO A 297 18.98 1.97 -9.69
N PHE A 298 18.74 0.76 -9.19
CA PHE A 298 18.79 0.49 -7.75
C PHE A 298 20.22 0.72 -7.22
N ARG A 299 20.36 1.69 -6.32
CA ARG A 299 21.61 2.02 -5.63
C ARG A 299 21.38 2.04 -4.13
N LYS A 300 22.41 1.70 -3.35
CA LYS A 300 22.39 2.01 -1.92
C LYS A 300 22.49 3.52 -1.78
N THR A 301 21.62 4.09 -0.97
CA THR A 301 21.65 5.51 -0.65
C THR A 301 22.74 5.77 0.36
N ASP A 302 23.72 6.58 -0.01
CA ASP A 302 24.84 6.96 0.85
C ASP A 302 24.41 8.05 1.85
N ALA A 303 25.07 8.11 3.01
CA ALA A 303 24.79 9.12 4.06
C ALA A 303 24.95 10.57 3.56
N THR A 304 25.74 10.77 2.50
CA THR A 304 25.95 12.05 1.81
C THR A 304 24.74 12.51 0.99
N GLU A 305 23.91 11.61 0.47
CA GLU A 305 22.66 11.98 -0.19
C GLU A 305 21.62 12.45 0.83
N VAL A 306 21.55 11.81 2.00
CA VAL A 306 20.63 12.20 3.08
C VAL A 306 20.93 13.63 3.56
N SER A 307 22.20 13.96 3.78
CA SER A 307 22.63 15.29 4.21
C SER A 307 22.38 16.37 3.15
N ARG A 308 22.55 16.05 1.85
CA ARG A 308 22.18 16.94 0.75
C ARG A 308 20.67 17.21 0.73
N VAL A 309 19.84 16.18 0.89
CA VAL A 309 18.38 16.35 0.94
C VAL A 309 17.97 17.26 2.10
N VAL A 310 18.53 17.05 3.30
CA VAL A 310 18.26 17.88 4.49
C VAL A 310 18.67 19.33 4.25
N SER A 311 19.81 19.59 3.59
CA SER A 311 20.29 20.94 3.31
C SER A 311 19.43 21.73 2.31
N VAL A 312 18.73 21.03 1.40
CA VAL A 312 17.85 21.68 0.39
C VAL A 312 16.46 21.96 0.97
N THR A 313 16.00 21.19 1.96
CA THR A 313 14.69 21.38 2.59
C THR A 313 14.72 22.30 3.82
N GLY A 314 15.90 22.70 4.29
CA GLY A 314 16.10 23.57 5.45
C GLY A 314 16.35 25.05 5.12
N ALA A 315 16.04 25.49 3.89
CA ALA A 315 16.17 26.87 3.43
C ALA A 315 14.80 27.46 3.08
#